data_AF-A0A2E0M3S1-F1
#
_entry.id   AF-A0A2E0M3S1-F1
#
_cell.length_a   1.000
_cell.length_b   1.000
_cell.length_c   1.000
_cell.angle_alpha   90.00
_cell.angle_beta   90.00
_cell.angle_gamma   90.00
#
_symmetry.space_group_name_H-M   'P 1'
#
loop_
_entity.id
_entity.type
_entity.pdbx_description
1 polymer ?
#
loop_
_entity_poly.entity_id
_entity_poly.type
_entity_poly.pdbx_seq_one_letter_code
_entity_poly.pdbx_strand_id
1 'polypeptide(L)' 'MAKKLNIARLVEDLGGASTVANMAEVVRTAPYGWINRNFMSSIVLEKILTRKPELDLDTYFEEEENDQDKTGSGT' A
#
# COMPACT_ATOMS: atom_id res chain seq x y z
N MET A 1 -8.48 -2.85 17.04
CA MET A 1 -7.69 -1.72 16.50
C MET A 1 -7.65 -1.88 14.99
N ALA A 2 -7.90 -0.82 14.23
CA ALA A 2 -7.82 -0.90 12.78
C ALA A 2 -6.34 -1.00 12.39
N LYS A 3 -6.03 -1.86 11.42
CA LYS A 3 -4.68 -2.03 10.87
C LYS A 3 -4.66 -1.45 9.47
N LYS A 4 -3.62 -0.70 9.15
CA LYS A 4 -3.43 -0.06 7.84
C LYS A 4 -2.17 -0.56 7.18
N LEU A 5 -2.29 -0.87 5.90
CA LEU A 5 -1.15 -1.34 5.11
C LEU A 5 -0.24 -0.16 4.76
N ASN A 6 1.03 -0.23 5.18
CA ASN A 6 2.03 0.74 4.76
C ASN A 6 2.51 0.43 3.34
N ILE A 7 1.72 0.91 2.37
CA ILE A 7 1.98 0.70 0.94
C ILE A 7 3.29 1.37 0.51
N ALA A 8 3.68 2.49 1.12
CA ALA A 8 4.93 3.17 0.79
C ALA A 8 6.13 2.26 1.11
N ARG A 9 6.19 1.77 2.35
CA ARG A 9 7.23 0.84 2.80
C ARG A 9 7.26 -0.45 1.98
N LEU A 10 6.09 -1.02 1.69
CA LEU A 10 5.97 -2.18 0.81
C LEU A 10 6.58 -1.90 -0.58
N VAL A 11 6.24 -0.77 -1.17
CA VAL A 11 6.73 -0.40 -2.51
C VAL A 11 8.24 -0.18 -2.51
N GLU A 12 8.79 0.47 -1.47
CA GLU A 12 10.22 0.69 -1.33
C GLU A 12 10.99 -0.63 -1.19
N ASP A 13 10.52 -1.53 -0.32
CA ASP A 13 11.15 -2.83 -0.06
C ASP A 13 11.14 -3.76 -1.28
N LEU A 14 10.09 -3.68 -2.11
CA LEU A 14 9.99 -4.40 -3.38
C LEU A 14 10.86 -3.80 -4.50
N GLY A 15 11.70 -2.80 -4.23
CA GLY A 15 12.59 -2.18 -5.19
C GLY A 15 11.98 -0.98 -5.94
N GLY A 16 10.98 -0.34 -5.34
CA GLY A 16 10.38 0.91 -5.80
C GLY A 16 9.21 0.76 -6.77
N ALA A 17 8.57 1.90 -7.06
CA ALA A 17 7.32 1.97 -7.83
C ALA A 17 7.41 1.27 -9.20
N SER A 18 8.50 1.46 -9.95
CA SER A 18 8.66 0.84 -11.27
C SER A 18 8.65 -0.68 -11.21
N THR A 19 9.32 -1.26 -10.21
CA THR A 19 9.42 -2.70 -10.01
C THR A 19 8.06 -3.28 -9.62
N VAL A 20 7.37 -2.66 -8.68
CA VAL A 20 6.03 -3.08 -8.26
C VAL A 20 5.01 -2.95 -9.40
N ALA A 21 5.07 -1.88 -10.17
CA ALA A 21 4.19 -1.70 -11.33
C ALA A 21 4.40 -2.80 -12.38
N ASN A 22 5.65 -3.23 -12.61
CA ASN A 22 5.96 -4.35 -13.48
C ASN A 22 5.42 -5.68 -12.92
N MET A 23 5.60 -5.93 -11.62
CA MET A 23 5.09 -7.14 -10.96
C MET A 23 3.56 -7.23 -11.01
N ALA A 24 2.87 -6.10 -10.81
CA ALA A 24 1.42 -6.02 -10.86
C ALA A 24 0.85 -5.90 -12.29
N GLU A 25 1.71 -5.77 -13.30
CA GLU A 25 1.35 -5.56 -14.70
C GLU A 25 0.42 -4.35 -14.90
N VAL A 26 0.82 -3.22 -14.32
CA VAL A 26 0.09 -1.96 -14.38
C VAL A 26 1.00 -0.83 -14.88
N VAL A 27 0.40 0.34 -15.13
CA VAL A 27 1.16 1.54 -15.49
C VAL A 27 2.10 1.96 -14.36
N ARG A 28 3.30 2.44 -14.72
CA ARG A 28 4.37 2.84 -13.77
C ARG A 28 3.95 3.85 -12.71
N THR A 29 2.88 4.60 -12.95
CA THR A 29 2.38 5.64 -12.05
C THR A 29 1.35 5.13 -11.03
N ALA A 30 0.81 3.92 -11.21
CA ALA A 30 -0.20 3.35 -10.33
C ALA A 30 0.27 3.24 -8.87
N PRO A 31 1.53 2.84 -8.57
CA PRO A 31 2.01 2.77 -7.19
C PRO A 31 1.94 4.09 -6.43
N TYR A 32 2.25 5.23 -7.07
CA TYR A 32 2.10 6.53 -6.43
C TYR A 32 0.64 6.83 -6.06
N GLY A 33 -0.30 6.39 -6.91
CA GLY A 33 -1.73 6.50 -6.64
C GLY A 33 -2.17 5.64 -5.44
N TRP A 34 -1.63 4.43 -5.30
CA TRP A 34 -1.92 3.56 -4.16
C TRP A 34 -1.38 4.11 -2.86
N ILE A 35 -0.15 4.63 -2.87
CA ILE A 35 0.48 5.28 -1.72
C ILE A 35 -0.37 6.47 -1.27
N ASN A 36 -0.74 7.36 -2.20
CA ASN A 36 -1.49 8.57 -1.88
C ASN A 36 -2.91 8.28 -1.34
N ARG A 37 -3.57 7.23 -1.87
CA ARG A 37 -4.90 6.81 -1.41
C ARG A 37 -4.85 5.89 -0.19
N ASN A 38 -3.65 5.44 0.18
CA ASN A 38 -3.42 4.35 1.10
C ASN A 38 -4.32 3.14 0.83
N PHE A 39 -4.45 2.77 -0.45
CA PHE A 39 -5.32 1.69 -0.89
C PHE A 39 -4.72 0.93 -2.06
N MET A 40 -4.70 -0.39 -1.93
CA MET A 40 -4.31 -1.33 -2.98
C MET A 40 -5.37 -2.44 -3.03
N SER A 41 -5.81 -2.81 -4.23
CA SER A 41 -6.80 -3.88 -4.37
C SER A 41 -6.19 -5.26 -4.13
N SER A 42 -6.99 -6.20 -3.64
CA SER A 42 -6.55 -7.58 -3.42
C SER A 42 -5.98 -8.22 -4.69
N ILE A 43 -6.55 -7.93 -5.86
CA ILE A 43 -6.04 -8.40 -7.16
C ILE A 43 -4.59 -7.98 -7.40
N VAL A 44 -4.21 -6.74 -7.02
CA VAL A 44 -2.83 -6.26 -7.18
C VAL A 44 -1.92 -6.99 -6.19
N LEU A 45 -2.36 -7.17 -4.93
CA LEU A 45 -1.60 -7.91 -3.93
C LEU A 45 -1.39 -9.37 -4.34
N GLU A 46 -2.41 -10.04 -4.87
CA GLU A 46 -2.32 -11.42 -5.38
C GLU A 46 -1.29 -11.54 -6.50
N LYS A 47 -1.24 -10.58 -7.44
CA LYS A 47 -0.22 -10.57 -8.50
C LYS A 47 1.20 -10.40 -7.94
N ILE A 48 1.37 -9.53 -6.95
CA ILE A 48 2.65 -9.34 -6.28
C ILE A 48 3.06 -10.63 -5.55
N LEU A 49 2.17 -11.22 -4.75
CA LEU A 49 2.39 -12.47 -4.03
C LEU A 49 2.65 -13.66 -4.96
N THR A 50 2.02 -13.69 -6.14
CA THR A 50 2.30 -14.73 -7.16
C THR A 50 3.75 -14.69 -7.63
N ARG A 51 4.36 -13.49 -7.70
CA ARG A 51 5.77 -13.31 -8.09
C ARG A 51 6.73 -13.34 -6.90
N LYS A 52 6.24 -13.03 -5.71
CA LYS A 52 6.98 -12.97 -4.44
C LYS A 52 6.19 -13.69 -3.34
N PRO A 53 6.12 -15.02 -3.37
CA PRO A 53 5.34 -15.80 -2.39
C PRO A 53 5.97 -15.79 -0.99
N GLU A 54 7.24 -15.40 -0.89
CA GLU A 54 7.98 -15.23 0.37
C GLU A 54 7.65 -13.90 1.10
N LEU A 55 6.88 -13.01 0.46
CA LEU A 55 6.52 -11.72 1.02
C LEU A 55 5.48 -11.87 2.14
N ASP A 56 5.88 -11.52 3.36
CA ASP A 56 4.99 -11.47 4.52
C ASP A 56 4.29 -10.10 4.63
N LEU A 57 3.04 -10.02 4.16
CA LEU A 57 2.27 -8.78 4.17
C LEU A 57 2.00 -8.25 5.58
N ASP A 58 1.88 -9.15 6.57
CA ASP A 58 1.62 -8.81 7.97
C ASP A 58 2.68 -7.85 8.54
N THR A 59 3.94 -7.95 8.10
CA THR A 59 5.01 -7.02 8.50
C THR A 59 4.80 -5.56 8.09
N TYR A 60 3.93 -5.29 7.10
CA TYR A 60 3.65 -3.95 6.60
C TYR A 60 2.33 -3.38 7.16
N PHE A 61 1.57 -4.15 7.95
CA PHE A 61 0.39 -3.62 8.62
C PHE A 61 0.80 -2.90 9.91
N GLU A 62 0.46 -1.61 9.97
CA GLU A 62 0.69 -0.75 11.12
C GLU A 62 -0.62 -0.50 11.85
N GLU A 63 -0.55 -0.23 13.15
CA GLU A 63 -1.72 0.16 13.94
C GLU A 63 -2.19 1.54 13.47
N GLU A 64 -3.46 1.66 13.08
CA GLU A 64 -4.05 2.99 12.88
C GLU A 64 -4.27 3.63 14.25
N GLU A 65 -3.40 4.58 14.60
CA GLU A 65 -3.80 5.64 15.51
C GLU A 65 -4.99 6.36 14.87
N ASN A 66 -6.18 6.18 15.44
CA ASN A 66 -7.35 6.95 15.06
C ASN A 66 -7.07 8.42 15.41
N ASP A 67 -6.50 9.18 14.47
CA ASP A 67 -6.57 10.64 14.48
C ASP A 67 -7.99 11.04 14.02
N GLN A 68 -8.99 10.67 14.83
CA GLN A 68 -10.32 11.28 14.80
C GLN A 68 -10.28 12.54 15.67
N ASP A 69 -9.42 13.50 15.35
CA ASP A 69 -9.57 14.86 15.85
C ASP A 69 -8.95 15.86 14.87
N LYS A 70 -9.68 16.15 13.78
CA LYS A 70 -9.83 17.50 13.20
C LYS A 70 -10.67 17.50 11.93
N THR A 71 -11.97 17.61 12.11
CA THR A 71 -12.76 18.53 11.28
C THR A 71 -13.59 19.41 12.19
N GLY A 72 -12.91 20.37 12.83
CA GLY A 72 -13.56 21.64 13.15
C GLY A 72 -13.93 22.31 11.83
N SER A 73 -15.15 22.10 11.37
CA SER A 73 -15.73 22.92 10.31
C SER A 73 -16.19 24.21 10.97
N GLY A 74 -15.34 25.23 10.91
CA GLY A 74 -15.76 26.60 11.15
C GLY A 74 -16.50 27.13 9.92
N THR A 75 -17.76 27.52 10.08
CA THR A 75 -18.33 28.86 9.81
C THR A 75 -19.81 28.85 10.18
#